data_AF-A0A2S7X7H4-F1
#
_entry.id   AF-A0A2S7X7H4-F1
#
_cell.length_a   1.000
_cell.length_b   1.000
_cell.length_c   1.000
_cell.angle_alpha   90.00
_cell.angle_beta   90.00
_cell.angle_gamma   90.00
#
_symmetry.space_group_name_H-M   'P 1'
#
loop_
_entity.id
_entity.type
_entity.pdbx_description
1 polymer ?
#
loop_
_entity_poly.entity_id
_entity_poly.type
_entity_poly.pdbx_seq_one_letter_code
_entity_poly.pdbx_strand_id
1 'polypeptide(L)'
;MKIDYVFLINKISDSCEILKFAMEKDPLLMVNNKEAVLKLIDLNCWLIDELSKPIYDSNHYKEIISKCINLKVILNELGTE
;
A
#
# COMPACT_ATOMS: atom_id res chain seq x y z
N MET A 1 3.65 -12.71 -17.75
CA MET A 1 4.70 -11.87 -17.13
C MET A 1 4.72 -12.19 -15.65
N LYS A 2 5.87 -12.51 -15.04
CA LYS A 2 5.93 -12.78 -13.59
C LYS A 2 5.89 -11.43 -12.87
N ILE A 3 4.90 -11.21 -12.00
CA ILE A 3 4.78 -9.97 -11.23
C ILE A 3 5.89 -9.96 -10.18
N ASP A 4 6.65 -8.86 -10.11
CA ASP A 4 7.63 -8.63 -9.06
C ASP A 4 6.93 -7.98 -7.85
N TYR A 5 6.47 -8.83 -6.94
CA TYR A 5 5.74 -8.41 -5.75
C TYR A 5 6.60 -7.60 -4.78
N VAL A 6 7.92 -7.86 -4.74
CA VAL A 6 8.85 -7.10 -3.87
C VAL A 6 8.96 -5.67 -4.39
N PHE A 7 9.16 -5.51 -5.70
CA PHE A 7 9.18 -4.19 -6.33
C PHE A 7 7.87 -3.42 -6.09
N LEU A 8 6.72 -4.09 -6.26
CA LEU A 8 5.43 -3.44 -6.12
C LEU A 8 5.18 -2.93 -4.70
N ILE A 9 5.53 -3.70 -3.68
CA ILE A 9 5.37 -3.27 -2.28
C ILE A 9 6.32 -2.16 -1.89
N ASN A 10 7.56 -2.20 -2.37
CA ASN A 10 8.47 -1.07 -2.15
C ASN A 10 7.89 0.21 -2.76
N LYS A 11 7.29 0.14 -3.96
CA LYS A 11 6.62 1.30 -4.58
C LYS A 11 5.41 1.82 -3.80
N ILE A 12 4.61 0.93 -3.23
CA ILE A 12 3.48 1.33 -2.37
C ILE A 12 4.02 2.00 -1.10
N SER A 13 5.05 1.42 -0.48
CA SER A 13 5.70 1.98 0.72
C SER A 13 6.27 3.38 0.46
N ASP A 14 7.06 3.55 -0.61
CA ASP A 14 7.62 4.84 -1.02
C ASP A 14 6.50 5.87 -1.22
N SER A 15 5.40 5.47 -1.86
CA SER A 15 4.26 6.37 -2.11
C SER A 15 3.58 6.80 -0.81
N CYS A 16 3.44 5.89 0.16
CA CYS A 16 2.87 6.21 1.48
C CYS A 16 3.75 7.21 2.24
N GLU A 17 5.07 7.04 2.22
CA GLU A 17 6.01 7.95 2.88
C GLU A 17 5.96 9.35 2.27
N ILE A 18 5.94 9.45 0.94
CA ILE A 18 5.84 10.72 0.22
C ILE A 18 4.51 11.43 0.54
N LEU A 19 3.40 10.70 0.52
CA LEU A 19 2.08 11.27 0.82
C LEU A 19 2.00 11.75 2.26
N LYS A 20 2.48 10.97 3.22
CA LYS A 20 2.55 11.37 4.63
C LYS A 20 3.37 12.64 4.82
N PHE A 21 4.57 12.69 4.24
CA PHE A 21 5.41 13.89 4.27
C PHE A 21 4.72 15.10 3.65
N ALA A 22 4.08 14.93 2.48
CA ALA A 22 3.37 16.01 1.80
C ALA A 22 2.23 16.57 2.66
N MET A 23 1.44 15.70 3.30
CA MET A 23 0.35 16.11 4.20
C MET A 23 0.83 16.85 5.44
N GLU A 24 1.96 16.42 6.02
CA GLU A 24 2.58 17.14 7.15
C GLU A 24 3.02 18.57 6.78
N LYS A 25 3.28 18.84 5.49
CA LYS A 25 3.68 20.17 5.00
C LYS A 25 2.51 21.01 4.50
N ASP A 26 1.54 20.40 3.86
CA ASP A 26 0.33 21.05 3.35
C ASP A 26 -0.86 20.08 3.42
N PRO A 27 -1.74 20.21 4.43
CA PRO A 27 -2.92 19.37 4.58
C PRO A 27 -3.89 19.42 3.38
N LEU A 28 -3.89 20.50 2.59
CA LEU A 28 -4.74 20.60 1.38
C LEU A 28 -4.28 19.65 0.27
N LEU A 29 -3.03 19.18 0.30
CA LEU A 29 -2.56 18.16 -0.63
C LEU A 29 -3.29 16.83 -0.42
N MET A 30 -3.78 16.52 0.79
CA MET A 30 -4.58 15.31 1.00
C MET A 30 -5.89 15.35 0.19
N VAL A 31 -6.60 16.48 0.27
CA VAL A 31 -7.86 16.71 -0.47
C VAL A 31 -7.63 16.55 -1.96
N ASN A 32 -6.53 17.09 -2.48
CA ASN A 32 -6.18 17.03 -3.89
C ASN A 32 -5.70 15.64 -4.35
N ASN A 33 -5.23 14.79 -3.43
CA ASN A 33 -4.69 13.47 -3.72
C ASN A 33 -5.56 12.30 -3.22
N LYS A 34 -6.79 12.58 -2.77
CA LYS A 34 -7.71 11.58 -2.24
C LYS A 34 -7.91 10.38 -3.17
N GLU A 35 -8.03 10.63 -4.47
CA GLU A 35 -8.16 9.56 -5.47
C GLU A 35 -6.90 8.69 -5.58
N ALA A 36 -5.71 9.28 -5.44
CA ALA A 36 -4.45 8.53 -5.45
C ALA A 36 -4.34 7.64 -4.21
N VAL A 37 -4.77 8.14 -3.04
CA VAL A 37 -4.83 7.35 -1.80
C VAL A 37 -5.78 6.17 -1.95
N LEU A 38 -6.98 6.39 -2.52
CA LEU A 38 -7.93 5.30 -2.79
C LEU A 38 -7.34 4.23 -3.73
N LYS A 39 -6.67 4.64 -4.82
CA LYS A 39 -6.01 3.70 -5.73
C LYS A 39 -4.90 2.89 -5.05
N LEU A 40 -4.16 3.50 -4.11
CA LEU A 40 -3.15 2.80 -3.32
C LEU A 40 -3.80 1.80 -2.34
N ILE A 41 -4.92 2.16 -1.71
CA ILE A 41 -5.71 1.25 -0.87
C ILE A 41 -6.17 0.04 -1.68
N ASP A 42 -6.76 0.27 -2.86
CA ASP A 42 -7.27 -0.79 -3.73
C ASP A 42 -6.13 -1.72 -4.18
N LEU A 43 -5.00 -1.15 -4.60
CA LEU A 43 -3.81 -1.91 -5.00
C LEU A 43 -3.27 -2.77 -3.84
N ASN A 44 -3.18 -2.21 -2.64
CA ASN A 44 -2.69 -2.93 -1.47
C ASN A 44 -3.67 -4.03 -1.02
N CYS A 45 -4.98 -3.82 -1.11
CA CYS A 45 -5.99 -4.85 -0.84
C CYS A 45 -5.91 -5.98 -1.86
N TRP A 46 -5.82 -5.65 -3.15
CA TRP A 46 -5.62 -6.65 -4.20
C TRP A 46 -4.36 -7.49 -3.97
N LEU A 47 -3.25 -6.88 -3.53
CA LEU A 47 -2.02 -7.61 -3.20
C LEU A 47 -2.20 -8.61 -2.07
N ILE A 48 -2.91 -8.23 -1.00
CA ILE A 48 -3.20 -9.13 0.11
C ILE A 48 -4.01 -10.32 -0.39
N ASP A 49 -5.06 -10.07 -1.17
CA ASP A 49 -5.93 -11.12 -1.70
C ASP A 49 -5.18 -12.04 -2.68
N GLU A 50 -4.35 -11.47 -3.56
CA GLU A 50 -3.56 -12.23 -4.53
C GLU A 50 -2.57 -13.16 -3.81
N LEU A 51 -1.82 -12.64 -2.84
CA LEU A 51 -0.77 -13.37 -2.12
C LEU A 51 -1.34 -14.34 -1.08
N SER A 52 -2.59 -14.18 -0.66
CA SER A 52 -3.27 -15.11 0.25
C SER A 52 -3.70 -16.41 -0.44
N LYS A 53 -3.58 -16.51 -1.77
CA LYS A 53 -3.93 -17.73 -2.50
C LYS A 53 -2.98 -18.88 -2.13
N PRO A 54 -3.45 -20.14 -2.10
CA PRO A 54 -2.64 -21.30 -1.70
C PRO A 54 -1.35 -21.50 -2.50
N ILE A 55 -1.32 -21.03 -3.75
CA ILE A 55 -0.15 -21.11 -4.64
C ILE A 55 1.05 -20.27 -4.13
N TYR A 56 0.82 -19.38 -3.16
CA TYR A 56 1.81 -18.49 -2.58
C TYR A 56 2.10 -18.80 -1.10
N ASP A 57 1.89 -20.04 -0.64
CA ASP A 57 2.18 -20.46 0.75
C ASP A 57 3.69 -20.69 0.98
N SER A 58 4.48 -19.61 0.96
CA SER A 58 5.88 -19.62 1.35
C SER A 58 6.17 -18.54 2.40
N ASN A 59 7.21 -18.73 3.21
CA ASN A 59 7.63 -17.74 4.21
C ASN A 59 7.90 -16.36 3.57
N HIS A 60 8.46 -16.35 2.36
CA HIS A 60 8.69 -15.13 1.59
C HIS A 60 7.40 -14.34 1.36
N TYR A 61 6.33 -14.99 0.91
CA TYR A 61 5.05 -14.31 0.67
C TYR A 61 4.32 -13.93 1.96
N LYS A 62 4.50 -14.69 3.05
CA LYS A 62 3.96 -14.33 4.37
C LYS A 62 4.57 -13.03 4.90
N GLU A 63 5.88 -12.83 4.74
CA GLU A 63 6.54 -11.57 5.10
C GLU A 63 6.02 -10.40 4.26
N ILE A 64 5.81 -10.63 2.97
CA ILE A 64 5.27 -9.66 2.02
C ILE A 64 3.83 -9.26 2.40
N ILE A 65 2.97 -10.22 2.72
CA ILE A 65 1.60 -9.97 3.21
C ILE A 65 1.62 -9.17 4.52
N SER A 66 2.51 -9.52 5.45
CA SER A 66 2.67 -8.78 6.71
C SER A 66 2.99 -7.29 6.46
N LYS A 67 3.85 -6.99 5.48
CA LYS A 67 4.12 -5.61 5.04
C LYS A 67 2.88 -4.94 4.45
N CYS A 68 2.13 -5.62 3.58
CA CYS A 68 0.88 -5.08 3.04
C CYS A 68 -0.15 -4.77 4.12
N ILE A 69 -0.26 -5.61 5.15
CA ILE A 69 -1.16 -5.37 6.29
C ILE A 69 -0.76 -4.09 7.04
N ASN A 70 0.53 -3.89 7.29
CA ASN A 70 1.03 -2.66 7.91
C ASN A 70 0.76 -1.42 7.03
N LEU A 71 0.97 -1.54 5.72
CA LEU A 71 0.67 -0.47 4.76
C LEU A 71 -0.82 -0.13 4.73
N LYS A 72 -1.70 -1.12 4.93
CA LYS A 72 -3.16 -0.90 4.99
C LYS A 72 -3.54 0.02 6.15
N VAL A 73 -2.88 -0.11 7.31
CA VAL A 73 -3.11 0.77 8.46
C VAL A 73 -2.73 2.20 8.10
N ILE A 74 -1.53 2.41 7.54
CA ILE A 74 -1.04 3.73 7.13
C ILE A 74 -1.96 4.35 6.08
N LEU A 75 -2.34 3.59 5.06
CA LEU A 75 -3.22 4.08 3.98
C LEU A 75 -4.62 4.44 4.47
N ASN A 76 -5.16 3.70 5.43
CA ASN A 76 -6.43 4.04 6.06
C ASN A 76 -6.31 5.33 6.87
N GLU A 77 -5.24 5.50 7.66
CA GLU A 77 -4.98 6.77 8.37
C GLU A 77 -4.95 7.96 7.42
N LEU A 78 -4.27 7.81 6.27
CA LEU A 78 -4.25 8.84 5.23
C LEU A 78 -5.67 9.07 4.67
N GLY A 79 -6.44 8.01 4.38
CA GLY A 79 -7.75 8.11 3.73
C GLY A 79 -8.94 8.58 4.59
N THR A 80 -8.77 8.72 5.90
CA THR A 80 -9.89 9.03 6.85
C THR A 80 -10.07 10.53 7.13
N GLU A 81 -9.35 11.42 6.44
CA GLU A 81 -9.52 12.89 6.52
C GLU A 81 -10.49 13.48 5.47
#